data_AF-A0A9P3WH36-F1
#
_entry.id   AF-A0A9P3WH36-F1
#
_cell.length_a   1.000
_cell.length_b   1.000
_cell.length_c   1.000
_cell.angle_alpha   90.00
_cell.angle_beta   90.00
_cell.angle_gamma   90.00
#
_symmetry.space_group_name_H-M   'P 1'
#
loop_
_entity.id
_entity.type
_entity.pdbx_description
1 polymer ?
#
loop_
_entity_poly.entity_id
_entity_poly.type
_entity_poly.pdbx_seq_one_letter_code
_entity_poly.pdbx_strand_id
1 'polypeptide(L)'
;MKYRIALALTLLSVSAMSQASSPCQEKEQEIAREISYAEKHNNQSRIDGLNKALHEVRTTCSDSKLRAEHQRKIARQKDEVAERRDDLAKAKQKGDADKISKREHKLKEAETELKALEARDY
;
A
#
# COMPACT_ATOMS: atom_id res chain seq x y z
N MET A 1 -32.22 15.56 57.39
CA MET A 1 -32.63 14.89 56.14
C MET A 1 -31.59 15.26 55.09
N LYS A 2 -30.71 14.33 54.66
CA LYS A 2 -30.76 13.61 53.35
C LYS A 2 -31.08 14.59 52.20
N TYR A 3 -30.24 14.87 51.20
CA TYR A 3 -29.56 13.95 50.27
C TYR A 3 -28.32 14.62 49.63
N ARG A 4 -27.18 13.92 49.56
CA ARG A 4 -26.04 14.27 48.69
C ARG A 4 -26.28 13.62 47.32
N ILE A 5 -26.74 14.39 46.33
CA ILE A 5 -26.85 13.91 44.96
C ILE A 5 -25.48 14.15 44.29
N ALA A 6 -24.64 13.12 44.30
CA ALA A 6 -23.44 13.09 43.46
C ALA A 6 -23.87 12.66 42.06
N LEU A 7 -23.97 13.61 41.14
CA LEU A 7 -24.23 13.35 39.73
C LEU A 7 -22.92 12.87 39.08
N ALA A 8 -22.70 11.56 39.03
CA ALA A 8 -21.57 10.97 38.32
C ALA A 8 -21.86 11.00 36.82
N LEU A 9 -21.28 11.98 36.10
CA LEU A 9 -21.23 11.98 34.64
C LEU A 9 -20.17 10.95 34.18
N THR A 10 -20.62 9.75 33.85
CA THR A 10 -19.79 8.79 33.12
C THR A 10 -19.72 9.22 31.65
N LEU A 11 -18.58 9.80 31.25
CA LEU A 11 -18.25 10.03 29.85
C LEU A 11 -18.03 8.66 29.17
N LEU A 12 -19.05 8.17 28.46
CA LEU A 12 -18.85 7.09 27.49
C LEU A 12 -18.13 7.70 26.28
N SER A 13 -16.81 7.53 26.23
CA SER A 13 -16.03 7.74 25.02
C SER A 13 -16.39 6.65 24.01
N VAL A 14 -17.23 6.97 23.03
CA VAL A 14 -17.44 6.13 21.86
C VAL A 14 -16.19 6.25 20.99
N SER A 15 -15.27 5.30 21.12
CA SER A 15 -14.20 5.10 20.15
C SER A 15 -14.83 4.55 18.86
N ALA A 16 -14.87 5.38 17.82
CA ALA A 16 -15.20 4.92 16.48
C ALA A 16 -14.11 3.93 16.03
N MET A 17 -14.47 2.66 15.92
CA MET A 17 -13.59 1.63 15.38
C MET A 17 -13.53 1.83 13.85
N SER A 18 -12.54 2.59 13.38
CA SER A 18 -12.25 2.67 11.94
C SER A 18 -11.73 1.31 11.48
N GLN A 19 -12.58 0.53 10.82
CA GLN A 19 -12.12 -0.66 10.10
C GLN A 19 -11.29 -0.17 8.91
N ALA A 20 -10.04 -0.66 8.79
CA ALA A 20 -9.22 -0.38 7.62
C ALA A 20 -9.91 -0.97 6.38
N SER A 21 -10.29 -0.10 5.44
CA SER A 21 -10.85 -0.54 4.15
C SER A 21 -9.80 -1.33 3.38
N SER A 22 -10.22 -2.37 2.66
CA SER A 22 -9.29 -3.09 1.80
C SER A 22 -8.84 -2.21 0.62
N PRO A 23 -7.70 -2.49 -0.03
CA PRO A 23 -7.25 -1.71 -1.19
C PRO A 23 -8.28 -1.61 -2.32
N CYS A 24 -9.00 -2.71 -2.63
CA CYS A 24 -10.10 -2.67 -3.60
C CYS A 24 -11.24 -1.76 -3.12
N GLN A 25 -11.60 -1.82 -1.84
CA GLN A 25 -12.64 -0.98 -1.27
C GLN A 25 -12.25 0.50 -1.25
N GLU A 26 -11.01 0.83 -0.93
CA GLU A 26 -10.47 2.19 -0.99
C GLU A 26 -10.59 2.75 -2.43
N LYS A 27 -10.22 1.94 -3.42
CA LYS A 27 -10.36 2.29 -4.83
C LYS A 27 -11.82 2.51 -5.24
N GLU A 28 -12.75 1.68 -4.78
CA GLU A 28 -14.19 1.90 -5.01
C GLU A 28 -14.67 3.22 -4.39
N GLN A 29 -14.29 3.50 -3.14
CA GLN A 29 -14.67 4.72 -2.44
C GLN A 29 -14.10 5.96 -3.13
N GLU A 30 -12.88 5.88 -3.64
CA GLU A 30 -12.26 6.94 -4.42
C GLU A 30 -13.03 7.24 -5.69
N ILE A 31 -13.33 6.23 -6.50
CA ILE A 31 -14.11 6.41 -7.72
C ILE A 31 -15.51 6.97 -7.40
N ALA A 32 -16.16 6.47 -6.34
CA ALA A 32 -17.48 6.97 -5.92
C ALA A 32 -17.42 8.46 -5.51
N ARG A 33 -16.35 8.88 -4.82
CA ARG A 33 -16.13 10.28 -4.47
C ARG A 33 -15.92 11.15 -5.71
N GLU A 34 -15.18 10.65 -6.69
CA GLU A 34 -14.99 11.37 -7.97
C GLU A 34 -16.28 11.48 -8.78
N ILE A 35 -17.15 10.47 -8.75
CA ILE A 35 -18.49 10.53 -9.36
C ILE A 35 -19.29 11.64 -8.72
N SER A 36 -19.36 11.68 -7.38
CA SER A 36 -20.07 12.74 -6.64
C SER A 36 -19.53 14.14 -6.98
N TYR A 37 -18.22 14.26 -7.20
CA TYR A 37 -17.63 15.51 -7.66
C TYR A 37 -18.06 15.85 -9.10
N ALA A 38 -17.99 14.90 -10.03
CA ALA A 38 -18.37 15.11 -11.42
C ALA A 38 -19.87 15.47 -11.57
N GLU A 39 -20.74 14.90 -10.74
CA GLU A 39 -22.17 15.23 -10.64
C GLU A 39 -22.39 16.71 -10.27
N LYS A 40 -21.68 17.22 -9.25
CA LYS A 40 -21.76 18.64 -8.84
C LYS A 40 -21.36 19.61 -9.95
N HIS A 41 -20.56 19.15 -10.90
CA HIS A 41 -20.07 19.93 -12.04
C HIS A 41 -20.78 19.61 -13.36
N ASN A 42 -21.86 18.81 -13.34
CA ASN A 42 -22.63 18.40 -14.52
C ASN A 42 -21.77 17.83 -15.66
N ASN A 43 -20.69 17.11 -15.31
CA ASN A 43 -19.75 16.55 -16.28
C ASN A 43 -20.13 15.12 -16.65
N GLN A 44 -21.13 14.96 -17.52
CA GLN A 44 -21.69 13.65 -17.86
C GLN A 44 -20.65 12.67 -18.42
N SER A 45 -19.77 13.12 -19.31
CA SER A 45 -18.72 12.27 -19.90
C SER A 45 -17.80 11.67 -18.83
N ARG A 46 -17.42 12.48 -17.82
CA ARG A 46 -16.62 11.99 -16.70
C ARG A 46 -17.40 11.00 -15.84
N ILE A 47 -18.67 11.28 -15.56
CA ILE A 47 -19.56 10.38 -14.79
C ILE A 47 -19.64 9.01 -15.46
N ASP A 48 -19.87 8.96 -16.76
CA ASP A 48 -19.99 7.72 -17.52
C ASP A 48 -18.69 6.89 -17.48
N GLY A 49 -17.55 7.56 -17.66
CA GLY A 49 -16.23 6.92 -17.56
C GLY A 49 -15.95 6.36 -16.16
N LEU A 50 -16.25 7.14 -15.11
CA LEU A 50 -16.05 6.71 -13.72
C LEU A 50 -17.00 5.58 -13.32
N ASN A 51 -18.25 5.58 -13.79
CA ASN A 51 -19.19 4.47 -13.55
C ASN A 51 -18.70 3.17 -14.19
N LYS A 52 -18.13 3.23 -15.40
CA LYS A 52 -17.49 2.07 -16.03
C LYS A 52 -16.31 1.57 -15.19
N ALA A 53 -15.44 2.48 -14.73
CA ALA A 53 -14.30 2.13 -13.89
C ALA A 53 -14.75 1.51 -12.55
N LEU A 54 -15.80 2.05 -11.91
CA LEU A 54 -16.37 1.52 -10.67
C LEU A 54 -16.91 0.10 -10.88
N HIS A 55 -17.64 -0.13 -11.99
CA HIS A 55 -18.13 -1.45 -12.34
C HIS A 55 -16.98 -2.46 -12.53
N GLU A 56 -15.93 -2.05 -13.24
CA GLU A 56 -14.75 -2.90 -13.45
C GLU A 56 -14.05 -3.23 -12.13
N VAL A 57 -13.88 -2.27 -11.22
CA VAL A 57 -13.31 -2.54 -9.88
C VAL A 57 -14.17 -3.54 -9.11
N ARG A 58 -15.50 -3.33 -9.06
CA ARG A 58 -16.42 -4.23 -8.34
C ARG A 58 -16.44 -5.65 -8.88
N THR A 59 -16.20 -5.83 -10.17
CA THR A 59 -16.29 -7.14 -10.83
C THR A 59 -14.95 -7.86 -10.92
N THR A 60 -13.83 -7.13 -10.95
CA THR A 60 -12.50 -7.71 -11.25
C THR A 60 -11.48 -7.53 -10.12
N CYS A 61 -11.67 -6.57 -9.22
CA CYS A 61 -10.73 -6.33 -8.14
C CYS A 61 -10.78 -7.45 -7.11
N SER A 62 -9.60 -7.90 -6.69
CA SER A 62 -9.44 -8.97 -5.71
C SER A 62 -8.26 -8.65 -4.81
N ASP A 63 -8.55 -8.35 -3.54
CA ASP A 63 -7.51 -8.06 -2.55
C ASP A 63 -6.56 -9.25 -2.37
N SER A 64 -7.07 -10.49 -2.42
CA SER A 64 -6.24 -11.70 -2.35
C SER A 64 -5.28 -11.79 -3.53
N LYS A 65 -5.71 -11.43 -4.74
CA LYS A 65 -4.84 -11.38 -5.92
C LYS A 65 -3.79 -10.27 -5.81
N LEU A 66 -4.16 -9.09 -5.32
CA LEU A 66 -3.25 -7.97 -5.08
C LEU A 66 -2.17 -8.36 -4.06
N ARG A 67 -2.57 -8.93 -2.93
CA ARG A 67 -1.65 -9.46 -1.91
C ARG A 67 -0.73 -10.52 -2.47
N ALA A 68 -1.28 -11.50 -3.20
CA ALA A 68 -0.47 -12.57 -3.78
C ALA A 68 0.55 -12.03 -4.80
N GLU A 69 0.18 -11.05 -5.61
CA GLU A 69 1.13 -10.39 -6.52
C GLU A 69 2.20 -9.62 -5.77
N HIS A 70 1.81 -8.90 -4.71
CA HIS A 70 2.74 -8.17 -3.87
C HIS A 70 3.76 -9.10 -3.19
N GLN A 71 3.31 -10.20 -2.61
CA GLN A 71 4.19 -11.21 -2.02
C GLN A 71 5.13 -11.85 -3.06
N ARG A 72 4.66 -12.09 -4.29
CA ARG A 72 5.54 -12.52 -5.40
C ARG A 72 6.58 -11.47 -5.78
N LYS A 73 6.26 -10.17 -5.71
CA LYS A 73 7.23 -9.09 -5.93
C LYS A 73 8.28 -9.07 -4.82
N ILE A 74 7.87 -9.17 -3.56
CA ILE A 74 8.80 -9.26 -2.42
C ILE A 74 9.74 -10.46 -2.59
N ALA A 75 9.21 -11.64 -2.90
CA ALA A 75 10.02 -12.84 -3.09
C ALA A 75 11.08 -12.66 -4.19
N ARG A 76 10.68 -12.16 -5.36
CA ARG A 76 11.61 -11.87 -6.46
C ARG A 76 12.68 -10.84 -6.08
N GLN A 77 12.30 -9.80 -5.33
CA GLN A 77 13.26 -8.79 -4.88
C GLN A 77 14.26 -9.36 -3.86
N LYS A 78 13.82 -10.30 -2.99
CA LYS A 78 14.72 -11.01 -2.08
C LYS A 78 15.74 -11.85 -2.85
N ASP A 79 15.30 -12.53 -3.90
CA ASP A 79 16.19 -13.29 -4.79
C ASP A 79 17.20 -12.37 -5.48
N GLU A 80 16.77 -11.20 -5.97
CA GLU A 80 17.68 -10.21 -6.55
C GLU A 80 18.69 -9.69 -5.53
N VAL A 81 18.27 -9.35 -4.31
CA VAL A 81 19.20 -8.93 -3.25
C VAL A 81 20.24 -10.04 -2.97
N ALA A 82 19.84 -11.30 -2.94
CA ALA A 82 20.76 -12.43 -2.77
C ALA A 82 21.77 -12.51 -3.93
N GLU A 83 21.31 -12.43 -5.19
CA GLU A 83 22.18 -12.41 -6.38
C GLU A 83 23.19 -11.25 -6.34
N ARG A 84 22.73 -10.05 -5.96
CA ARG A 84 23.59 -8.85 -5.88
C ARG A 84 24.65 -8.97 -4.77
N ARG A 85 24.33 -9.63 -3.65
CA ARG A 85 25.31 -9.94 -2.60
C ARG A 85 26.38 -10.90 -3.10
N ASP A 86 26.01 -11.93 -3.84
CA ASP A 86 26.96 -12.88 -4.44
C ASP A 86 27.86 -12.20 -5.47
N ASP A 87 27.30 -11.36 -6.33
CA ASP A 87 28.05 -10.57 -7.31
C ASP A 87 29.06 -9.64 -6.63
N LEU A 88 28.66 -8.99 -5.53
CA LEU A 88 29.55 -8.15 -4.75
C LEU A 88 30.68 -8.97 -4.11
N ALA A 89 30.38 -10.14 -3.54
CA ALA A 89 31.39 -11.02 -2.95
C ALA A 89 32.44 -11.46 -4.00
N LYS A 90 32.00 -11.84 -5.21
CA LYS A 90 32.88 -12.17 -6.34
C LYS A 90 33.74 -10.98 -6.77
N ALA A 91 33.18 -9.76 -6.79
CA ALA A 91 33.95 -8.55 -7.12
C ALA A 91 35.02 -8.26 -6.05
N LYS A 92 34.68 -8.43 -4.76
CA LYS A 92 35.62 -8.27 -3.63
C LYS A 92 36.79 -9.26 -3.72
N GLN A 93 36.53 -10.51 -4.07
CA GLN A 93 37.58 -11.52 -4.29
C GLN A 93 38.54 -11.14 -5.43
N LYS A 94 38.04 -10.48 -6.47
CA LYS A 94 38.85 -10.05 -7.64
C LYS A 94 39.61 -8.75 -7.40
N GLY A 95 39.31 -7.99 -6.34
CA GLY A 95 40.01 -6.75 -5.99
C GLY A 95 39.78 -5.58 -6.94
N ASP A 96 38.77 -5.63 -7.81
CA ASP A 96 38.45 -4.56 -8.76
C ASP A 96 37.62 -3.47 -8.08
N ALA A 97 38.27 -2.39 -7.64
CA ALA A 97 37.65 -1.34 -6.83
C ALA A 97 36.46 -0.64 -7.52
N ASP A 98 36.54 -0.40 -8.84
CA ASP A 98 35.44 0.21 -9.61
C ASP A 98 34.23 -0.73 -9.65
N LYS A 99 34.45 -2.03 -9.90
CA LYS A 99 33.36 -3.01 -9.86
C LYS A 99 32.78 -3.17 -8.47
N ILE A 100 33.60 -3.18 -7.42
CA ILE A 100 33.11 -3.27 -6.03
C ILE A 100 32.16 -2.10 -5.75
N SER A 101 32.59 -0.86 -6.00
CA SER A 101 31.76 0.34 -5.80
C SER A 101 30.43 0.27 -6.55
N LYS A 102 30.45 -0.10 -7.84
CA LYS A 102 29.24 -0.26 -8.65
C LYS A 102 28.30 -1.35 -8.12
N ARG A 103 28.83 -2.46 -7.60
CA ARG A 103 28.03 -3.56 -7.05
C ARG A 103 27.46 -3.22 -5.68
N GLU A 104 28.19 -2.49 -4.84
CA GLU A 104 27.67 -1.99 -3.56
C GLU A 104 26.50 -1.04 -3.76
N HIS A 105 26.60 -0.13 -4.75
CA HIS A 105 25.50 0.77 -5.08
C HIS A 105 24.24 0.00 -5.53
N LYS A 106 24.38 -0.93 -6.47
CA LYS A 106 23.25 -1.76 -6.96
C LYS A 106 22.62 -2.62 -5.87
N LEU A 107 23.44 -3.18 -4.98
CA LEU A 107 22.92 -3.91 -3.83
C LEU A 107 22.10 -2.98 -2.93
N LYS A 108 22.59 -1.76 -2.68
CA LYS A 108 21.89 -0.79 -1.85
C LYS A 108 20.55 -0.34 -2.46
N GLU A 109 20.51 -0.15 -3.78
CA GLU A 109 19.27 0.13 -4.51
C GLU A 109 18.27 -1.01 -4.31
N ALA A 110 18.68 -2.25 -4.58
CA ALA A 110 17.82 -3.43 -4.46
C ALA A 110 17.30 -3.64 -3.01
N GLU A 111 18.14 -3.40 -2.00
CA GLU A 111 17.74 -3.46 -0.58
C GLU A 111 16.75 -2.34 -0.22
N THR A 112 16.90 -1.15 -0.81
CA THR A 112 15.99 -0.02 -0.60
C THR A 112 14.62 -0.31 -1.23
N GLU A 113 14.60 -0.85 -2.45
CA GLU A 113 13.38 -1.30 -3.12
C GLU A 113 12.69 -2.42 -2.35
N LEU A 114 13.43 -3.41 -1.84
CA LEU A 114 12.88 -4.46 -0.99
C LEU A 114 12.21 -3.88 0.24
N LYS A 115 12.88 -2.96 0.95
CA LYS A 115 12.31 -2.30 2.12
C LYS A 115 11.04 -1.50 1.77
N ALA A 116 11.03 -0.84 0.61
CA ALA A 116 9.87 -0.10 0.13
C ALA A 116 8.71 -1.01 -0.26
N LEU A 117 8.98 -2.23 -0.75
CA LEU A 117 7.95 -3.24 -0.99
C LEU A 117 7.40 -3.77 0.35
N GLU A 118 8.26 -4.19 1.27
CA GLU A 118 7.87 -4.75 2.58
C GLU A 118 7.10 -3.75 3.46
N ALA A 119 7.29 -2.45 3.25
CA ALA A 119 6.58 -1.39 3.97
C ALA A 119 5.19 -1.06 3.41
N ARG A 120 4.77 -1.60 2.26
CA ARG A 120 3.42 -1.36 1.74
C ARG A 120 2.42 -2.31 2.39
N ASP A 121 1.36 -1.75 2.94
CA ASP A 121 0.19 -2.51 3.37
C ASP A 121 -0.68 -2.87 2.16
N TYR A 122 -0.85 -4.18 1.91
CA TYR A 122 -1.82 -4.74 0.96
C TYR A 122 -2.62 -5.85 1.64
#